data_AF-A0A6A3J4M6-F1
#
_entry.id   AF-A0A6A3J4M6-F1
#
_cell.length_a   1.000
_cell.length_b   1.000
_cell.length_c   1.000
_cell.angle_alpha   90.00
_cell.angle_beta   90.00
_cell.angle_gamma   90.00
#
_symmetry.space_group_name_H-M   'P 1'
#
loop_
_entity.id
_entity.type
_entity.pdbx_description
1 polymer ?
#
loop_
_entity_poly.entity_id
_entity_poly.type
_entity_poly.pdbx_seq_one_letter_code
_entity_poly.pdbx_strand_id
1 'polypeptide(L)'
;MNSVGTQTTDAKVARFLTDHEAQRLETDNSLPAPEIGSCGEMLAPTRCDFSMDLSSLGRTRLVGVPASSDHLLRHIHARDGYGGLETLVQVEELDHADLLDLQEFFPEDGPPMADLVLRSRVEATPGEELESSLRSLPVQRELAALLSEYGADNLAERRFSIVSLLRRILDRYRRVCRQLNASASRSRQNALEAQDQLRLLMLSNELARTRLESACKHIVETNSYSADRYRDDVKALIKEQDANTQRLREDNS
;
A
#
# COMPACT_ATOMS: atom_id res chain seq x y z
N MET A 1 0.27 -5.04 29.37
CA MET A 1 1.47 -4.19 29.19
C MET A 1 2.11 -4.61 27.88
N ASN A 2 1.78 -3.92 26.79
CA ASN A 2 2.31 -4.24 25.47
C ASN A 2 3.39 -3.21 25.14
N SER A 3 4.64 -3.63 25.26
CA SER A 3 5.80 -2.85 24.88
C SER A 3 5.83 -2.74 23.35
N VAL A 4 5.26 -1.65 22.83
CA VAL A 4 5.46 -1.23 21.44
C VAL A 4 6.90 -0.76 21.35
N GLY A 5 7.79 -1.67 20.95
CA GLY A 5 9.14 -1.31 20.54
C GLY A 5 9.04 -0.42 19.32
N THR A 6 9.13 0.88 19.51
CA THR A 6 9.39 1.84 18.45
C THR A 6 10.80 1.56 17.93
N GLN A 7 10.91 0.67 16.94
CA GLN A 7 12.05 0.69 16.03
C GLN A 7 11.90 1.97 15.21
N THR A 8 12.44 3.07 15.73
CA THR A 8 12.91 4.17 14.89
C THR A 8 14.02 3.61 14.02
N THR A 9 13.64 3.02 12.89
CA THR A 9 14.53 2.95 11.75
C THR A 9 14.76 4.40 11.36
N ASP A 10 15.90 4.94 11.79
CA ASP A 10 16.47 6.13 11.17
C ASP A 10 16.75 5.76 9.71
N ALA A 11 15.72 5.91 8.89
CA ALA A 11 15.73 5.52 7.50
C ALA A 11 16.55 6.59 6.76
N LYS A 12 17.88 6.52 6.91
CA LYS A 12 18.82 7.36 6.16
C LYS A 12 18.37 7.40 4.70
N VAL A 13 18.13 8.60 4.19
CA VAL A 13 17.57 8.80 2.84
C VAL A 13 18.54 8.25 1.78
N ALA A 14 19.85 8.47 1.97
CA ALA A 14 20.93 7.76 1.29
C ALA A 14 21.41 6.55 2.10
N ARG A 15 21.64 5.43 1.42
CA ARG A 15 22.33 4.26 1.98
C ARG A 15 23.77 4.28 1.52
N PHE A 16 24.69 4.18 2.47
CA PHE A 16 26.12 4.10 2.20
C PHE A 16 26.64 2.70 2.50
N LEU A 17 27.77 2.40 1.89
CA LEU A 17 28.48 1.15 2.12
C LEU A 17 29.24 1.18 3.44
N THR A 18 29.03 0.18 4.29
CA THR A 18 29.82 -0.03 5.51
C THR A 18 31.10 -0.81 5.19
N ASP A 19 32.12 -0.71 6.06
CA ASP A 19 33.40 -1.43 5.85
C ASP A 19 33.22 -2.94 5.67
N HIS A 20 32.32 -3.55 6.45
CA HIS A 20 32.03 -4.97 6.34
C HIS A 20 31.35 -5.33 5.00
N GLU A 21 30.45 -4.48 4.50
CA GLU A 21 29.83 -4.70 3.18
C GLU A 21 30.84 -4.50 2.06
N ALA A 22 31.73 -3.52 2.17
CA ALA A 22 32.82 -3.30 1.23
C ALA A 22 33.74 -4.51 1.14
N GLN A 23 34.22 -5.01 2.28
CA GLN A 23 35.10 -6.18 2.34
C GLN A 23 34.45 -7.43 1.70
N ARG A 24 33.15 -7.62 1.93
CA ARG A 24 32.41 -8.71 1.28
C ARG A 24 32.38 -8.56 -0.24
N LEU A 25 32.05 -7.38 -0.74
CA LEU A 25 31.97 -7.15 -2.18
C LEU A 25 33.34 -7.17 -2.87
N GLU A 26 34.41 -6.77 -2.19
CA GLU A 26 35.78 -6.95 -2.67
C GLU A 26 36.14 -8.43 -2.80
N THR A 27 35.77 -9.23 -1.80
CA THR A 27 35.99 -10.70 -1.81
C THR A 27 35.22 -11.35 -2.97
N ASP A 28 34.01 -10.86 -3.25
CA ASP A 28 33.14 -11.35 -4.32
C ASP A 28 33.47 -10.74 -5.71
N ASN A 29 34.57 -9.98 -5.84
CA ASN A 29 34.98 -9.24 -7.06
C ASN A 29 33.85 -8.35 -7.64
N SER A 30 32.93 -7.90 -6.80
CA SER A 30 31.76 -7.09 -7.17
C SER A 30 32.02 -5.59 -6.99
N LEU A 31 33.04 -5.21 -6.24
CA LEU A 31 33.60 -3.86 -6.25
C LEU A 31 34.81 -3.81 -7.18
N PRO A 32 34.91 -2.80 -8.06
CA PRO A 32 36.13 -2.58 -8.81
C PRO A 32 37.26 -2.27 -7.81
N ALA A 33 38.46 -2.78 -8.06
CA ALA A 33 39.63 -2.41 -7.27
C ALA A 33 39.75 -0.87 -7.23
N PRO A 34 40.29 -0.27 -6.16
CA PRO A 34 40.73 1.11 -6.20
C PRO A 34 41.69 1.26 -7.37
N GLU A 35 41.24 1.88 -8.46
CA GLU A 35 42.09 2.19 -9.59
C GLU A 35 43.05 3.27 -9.08
N ILE A 36 44.23 2.86 -8.63
CA ILE A 36 45.32 3.81 -8.41
C ILE A 36 45.89 4.02 -9.81
N GLY A 37 45.36 5.04 -10.49
CA GLY A 37 45.87 5.43 -11.80
C GLY A 37 47.39 5.54 -11.73
N SER A 38 48.07 5.03 -12.76
CA SER A 38 49.48 5.32 -12.90
C SER A 38 49.64 6.84 -12.97
N CYS A 39 50.59 7.41 -12.22
CA CYS A 39 50.73 8.85 -11.99
C CYS A 39 50.40 9.70 -13.24
N GLY A 40 49.18 10.24 -13.32
CA GLY A 40 48.71 11.05 -14.45
C GLY A 40 47.46 10.55 -15.21
N GLU A 41 46.98 9.32 -15.00
CA GLU A 41 45.69 8.88 -15.57
C GLU A 41 44.51 9.48 -14.78
N MET A 42 43.64 10.19 -15.49
CA MET A 42 42.49 10.87 -14.90
C MET A 42 41.30 9.91 -14.86
N LEU A 43 40.93 9.49 -13.65
CA LEU A 43 39.88 8.49 -13.43
C LEU A 43 38.50 9.11 -13.45
N ALA A 44 37.45 8.30 -13.59
CA ALA A 44 36.08 8.73 -13.31
C ALA A 44 35.72 8.39 -11.86
N PRO A 45 34.75 9.09 -11.24
CA PRO A 45 34.22 8.68 -9.94
C PRO A 45 33.77 7.22 -9.96
N THR A 46 33.98 6.52 -8.85
CA THR A 46 33.69 5.08 -8.77
C THR A 46 32.25 4.81 -9.16
N ARG A 47 32.00 3.83 -10.04
CA ARG A 47 30.64 3.41 -10.37
C ARG A 47 30.60 1.91 -10.66
N CYS A 48 29.74 1.19 -9.95
CA CYS A 48 29.47 -0.21 -10.22
C CYS A 48 28.00 -0.55 -10.08
N ASP A 49 27.55 -1.51 -10.88
CA ASP A 49 26.21 -2.07 -10.72
C ASP A 49 26.19 -2.85 -9.41
N PHE A 50 25.19 -2.53 -8.59
CA PHE A 50 25.08 -3.07 -7.25
C PHE A 50 23.74 -3.77 -7.13
N SER A 51 23.76 -5.09 -7.07
CA SER A 51 22.56 -5.89 -6.86
C SER A 51 22.52 -6.37 -5.42
N MET A 52 21.65 -5.77 -4.60
CA MET A 52 21.22 -6.37 -3.35
C MET A 52 19.78 -6.83 -3.53
N ASP A 53 19.56 -8.14 -3.40
CA ASP A 53 18.27 -8.85 -3.38
C ASP A 53 17.21 -8.42 -4.40
N LEU A 54 16.80 -9.39 -5.23
CA LEU A 54 15.80 -9.35 -6.31
C LEU A 54 14.37 -8.90 -5.91
N SER A 55 14.19 -8.31 -4.74
CA SER A 55 12.91 -7.82 -4.20
C SER A 55 12.67 -6.32 -4.42
N SER A 56 13.69 -5.53 -4.79
CA SER A 56 13.53 -4.11 -5.11
C SER A 56 13.31 -3.94 -6.62
N LEU A 57 12.13 -3.44 -7.02
CA LEU A 57 11.69 -3.19 -8.40
C LEU A 57 12.51 -2.07 -9.09
N GLY A 58 13.83 -2.16 -9.19
CA GLY A 58 14.63 -1.08 -9.77
C GLY A 58 16.12 -1.40 -9.83
N ARG A 59 16.80 -0.83 -10.84
CA ARG A 59 18.26 -0.91 -10.93
C ARG A 59 18.86 -0.05 -9.83
N THR A 60 19.74 -0.65 -9.04
CA THR A 60 20.52 0.03 -8.00
C THR A 60 21.99 0.02 -8.38
N ARG A 61 22.70 1.10 -8.10
CA ARG A 61 24.14 1.22 -8.35
C ARG A 61 24.84 1.81 -7.13
N LEU A 62 26.11 1.51 -6.98
CA LEU A 62 26.98 2.25 -6.09
C LEU A 62 27.73 3.30 -6.90
N VAL A 63 27.74 4.53 -6.38
CA VAL A 63 28.45 5.65 -6.99
C VAL A 63 29.33 6.32 -5.94
N GLY A 64 30.56 6.65 -6.33
CA GLY A 64 31.51 7.42 -5.55
C GLY A 64 31.07 8.86 -5.41
N VAL A 65 31.02 9.33 -4.17
CA VAL A 65 30.85 10.75 -3.84
C VAL A 65 32.01 11.19 -2.93
N PRO A 66 32.40 12.47 -2.97
CA PRO A 66 33.47 12.98 -2.10
C PRO A 66 33.22 12.61 -0.63
N ALA A 67 34.23 12.03 0.02
CA ALA A 67 34.15 11.69 1.42
C ALA A 67 34.17 12.95 2.29
N SER A 68 33.24 13.04 3.25
CA SER A 68 33.16 14.11 4.23
C SER A 68 33.66 13.60 5.59
N SER A 69 33.99 14.51 6.50
CA SER A 69 34.36 14.15 7.88
C SER A 69 33.24 13.40 8.60
N ASP A 70 31.97 13.70 8.30
CA ASP A 70 30.82 13.01 8.87
C ASP A 70 30.76 11.54 8.44
N HIS A 71 31.18 11.22 7.21
CA HIS A 71 31.27 9.83 6.74
C HIS A 71 32.28 9.03 7.58
N LEU A 72 33.45 9.61 7.83
CA LEU A 72 34.50 8.99 8.63
C LEU A 72 34.06 8.80 10.09
N LEU A 73 33.41 9.81 10.67
CA LEU A 73 32.85 9.72 12.03
C LEU A 73 31.77 8.64 12.16
N ARG A 74 31.06 8.35 11.07
CA ARG A 74 30.02 7.31 11.01
C ARG A 74 30.55 5.93 10.64
N HIS A 75 31.88 5.77 10.54
CA HIS A 75 32.52 4.52 10.10
C HIS A 75 31.97 4.01 8.77
N ILE A 76 31.67 4.95 7.86
CA ILE A 76 31.30 4.63 6.49
C ILE A 76 32.57 4.30 5.73
N HIS A 77 32.51 3.28 4.87
CA HIS A 77 33.64 2.89 4.06
C HIS A 77 34.07 4.01 3.12
N ALA A 78 35.38 4.25 3.08
CA ALA A 78 35.99 5.26 2.24
C ALA A 78 37.21 4.66 1.52
N ARG A 79 37.41 5.07 0.27
CA ARG A 79 38.45 4.57 -0.63
C ARG A 79 38.97 5.67 -1.52
N ASP A 80 40.17 5.50 -2.06
CA ASP A 80 40.70 6.43 -3.06
C ASP A 80 39.86 6.36 -4.35
N GLY A 81 39.57 7.53 -4.91
CA GLY A 81 38.73 7.73 -6.09
C GLY A 81 39.06 9.02 -6.83
N TYR A 82 38.08 9.61 -7.51
CA TYR A 82 38.29 10.77 -8.38
C TYR A 82 38.70 12.02 -7.59
N GLY A 83 39.97 12.40 -7.73
CA GLY A 83 40.51 13.62 -7.13
C GLY A 83 40.66 13.58 -5.60
N GLY A 84 40.46 12.42 -4.95
CA GLY A 84 40.59 12.27 -3.51
C GLY A 84 39.83 11.07 -2.94
N LEU A 85 39.53 11.11 -1.64
CA LEU A 85 38.80 10.07 -0.93
C LEU A 85 37.31 10.12 -1.30
N GLU A 86 36.75 8.98 -1.68
CA GLU A 86 35.33 8.78 -1.98
C GLU A 86 34.67 7.83 -0.99
N THR A 87 33.38 8.02 -0.77
CA THR A 87 32.51 7.00 -0.19
C THR A 87 31.49 6.52 -1.22
N LEU A 88 31.03 5.28 -1.10
CA LEU A 88 30.07 4.69 -2.02
C LEU A 88 28.66 4.85 -1.49
N VAL A 89 27.83 5.61 -2.22
CA VAL A 89 26.41 5.78 -1.96
C VAL A 89 25.59 4.94 -2.94
N GLN A 90 24.54 4.30 -2.43
CA GLN A 90 23.56 3.60 -3.24
C GLN A 90 22.66 4.62 -3.94
N VAL A 91 22.66 4.56 -5.26
CA VAL A 91 21.79 5.34 -6.13
C VAL A 91 20.72 4.41 -6.69
N GLU A 92 19.47 4.77 -6.46
CA GLU A 92 18.30 4.09 -7.01
C GLU A 92 17.85 4.80 -8.29
N GLU A 93 17.36 4.06 -9.27
CA GLU A 93 16.71 4.61 -10.46
C GLU A 93 15.18 4.59 -10.31
N LEU A 94 14.52 5.59 -10.91
CA LEU A 94 13.07 5.54 -11.14
C LEU A 94 12.80 4.71 -12.39
N ASP A 95 11.97 3.69 -12.25
CA ASP A 95 11.52 2.90 -13.38
C ASP A 95 10.36 3.59 -14.13
N HIS A 96 9.84 2.94 -15.18
CA HIS A 96 8.73 3.51 -15.94
C HIS A 96 7.45 3.65 -15.12
N ALA A 97 7.17 2.71 -14.21
CA ALA A 97 6.00 2.78 -13.35
C ALA A 97 6.13 3.90 -12.32
N ASP A 98 7.32 4.11 -11.77
CA ASP A 98 7.64 5.23 -10.89
C ASP A 98 7.40 6.58 -11.58
N LEU A 99 7.79 6.71 -12.86
CA LEU A 99 7.54 7.94 -13.63
C LEU A 99 6.06 8.16 -13.93
N LEU A 100 5.29 7.11 -14.23
CA LEU A 100 3.84 7.20 -14.44
C LEU A 100 3.11 7.60 -13.16
N ASP A 101 3.48 6.98 -12.02
CA ASP A 101 2.90 7.33 -10.73
C ASP A 101 3.26 8.77 -10.34
N LEU A 102 4.46 9.25 -10.66
CA LEU A 102 4.83 10.65 -10.45
C LEU A 102 4.02 11.60 -11.33
N GLN A 103 3.74 11.22 -12.58
CA GLN A 103 2.96 12.03 -13.51
C GLN A 103 1.53 12.28 -12.99
N GLU A 104 0.95 11.34 -12.23
CA GLU A 104 -0.39 11.48 -11.62
C GLU A 104 -0.49 12.70 -10.66
N PHE A 105 0.63 13.16 -10.09
CA PHE A 105 0.64 14.32 -9.19
C PHE A 105 0.66 15.68 -9.90
N PHE A 106 0.81 15.70 -11.23
CA PHE A 106 0.90 16.92 -12.03
C PHE A 106 -0.33 17.08 -12.94
N PRO A 107 -0.69 18.32 -13.32
CA PRO A 107 -1.75 18.52 -14.31
C PRO A 107 -1.38 17.89 -15.66
N GLU A 108 -2.40 17.49 -16.43
CA GLU A 108 -2.25 16.84 -17.75
C GLU A 108 -1.38 17.64 -18.74
N ASP A 109 -1.38 18.97 -18.65
CA ASP A 109 -0.59 19.86 -19.50
C ASP A 109 0.84 20.14 -18.98
N GLY A 110 1.26 19.44 -17.92
CA GLY A 110 2.61 19.56 -17.36
C GLY A 110 3.69 18.95 -18.25
N PRO A 111 4.97 19.36 -18.10
CA PRO A 111 6.07 18.72 -18.80
C PRO A 111 6.18 17.24 -18.39
N PRO A 112 6.65 16.35 -19.28
CA PRO A 112 6.86 14.95 -18.93
C PRO A 112 7.78 14.79 -17.72
N MET A 113 7.44 13.91 -16.78
CA MET A 113 8.29 13.64 -15.61
C MET A 113 9.72 13.22 -15.96
N ALA A 114 9.93 12.62 -17.14
CA ALA A 114 11.25 12.26 -17.63
C ALA A 114 12.17 13.46 -17.89
N ASP A 115 11.62 14.66 -18.11
CA ASP A 115 12.37 15.89 -18.36
C ASP A 115 12.70 16.63 -17.06
N LEU A 116 11.94 16.39 -15.99
CA LEU A 116 12.11 17.03 -14.68
C LEU A 116 13.08 16.27 -13.77
N VAL A 117 13.18 14.95 -13.93
CA VAL A 117 14.03 14.09 -13.09
C VAL A 117 15.31 13.72 -13.83
N LEU A 118 16.45 13.88 -13.16
CA LEU A 118 17.71 13.39 -13.71
C LEU A 118 17.67 11.87 -13.83
N ARG A 119 17.86 11.39 -15.05
CA ARG A 119 18.00 9.97 -15.35
C ARG A 119 19.46 9.59 -15.25
N SER A 120 19.72 8.48 -14.56
CA SER A 120 21.05 7.91 -14.53
C SER A 120 21.43 7.37 -15.91
N ARG A 121 22.70 7.52 -16.29
CA ARG A 121 23.23 7.04 -17.58
C ARG A 121 23.25 5.52 -17.60
N VAL A 122 23.21 4.90 -18.77
CA VAL A 122 23.33 3.43 -18.88
C VAL A 122 24.73 2.98 -18.43
N GLU A 123 25.77 3.67 -18.89
CA GLU A 123 27.17 3.38 -18.59
C GLU A 123 27.84 4.55 -17.87
N ALA A 124 28.97 4.27 -17.20
CA ALA A 124 29.82 5.30 -16.61
C ALA A 124 30.50 6.11 -17.72
N THR A 125 30.61 7.42 -17.55
CA THR A 125 31.40 8.25 -18.47
C THR A 125 32.88 8.02 -18.18
N PRO A 126 33.71 7.65 -19.18
CA PRO A 126 35.15 7.51 -19.02
C PRO A 126 35.80 8.80 -18.49
N GLY A 127 36.89 8.68 -17.74
CA GLY A 127 37.55 9.83 -17.10
C GLY A 127 37.97 10.93 -18.09
N GLU A 128 38.55 10.57 -19.24
CA GLU A 128 38.96 11.55 -20.27
C GLU A 128 37.77 12.32 -20.88
N GLU A 129 36.65 11.64 -21.11
CA GLU A 129 35.43 12.26 -21.64
C GLU A 129 34.78 13.15 -20.58
N LEU A 130 34.78 12.71 -19.32
CA LEU A 130 34.30 13.49 -18.18
C LEU A 130 35.09 14.79 -18.05
N GLU A 131 36.41 14.72 -18.11
CA GLU A 131 37.29 15.89 -18.06
C GLU A 131 37.07 16.85 -19.22
N SER A 132 36.98 16.31 -20.44
CA SER A 132 36.67 17.11 -21.63
C SER A 132 35.32 17.83 -21.49
N SER A 133 34.34 17.15 -20.91
CA SER A 133 33.02 17.72 -20.62
C SER A 133 33.08 18.82 -19.55
N LEU A 134 33.82 18.63 -18.46
CA LEU A 134 34.00 19.63 -17.40
C LEU A 134 34.73 20.89 -17.89
N ARG A 135 35.58 20.76 -18.91
CA ARG A 135 36.23 21.90 -19.58
C ARG A 135 35.35 22.60 -20.61
N SER A 136 34.22 22.01 -20.97
CA SER A 136 33.30 22.60 -21.94
C SER A 136 32.49 23.74 -21.35
N LEU A 137 32.33 24.82 -22.11
CA LEU A 137 31.59 26.01 -21.68
C LEU A 137 30.11 25.72 -21.30
N PRO A 138 29.35 24.87 -22.02
CA PRO A 138 27.98 24.56 -21.64
C PRO A 138 27.87 23.92 -20.25
N VAL A 139 28.70 22.90 -19.97
CA VAL A 139 28.69 22.22 -18.66
C VAL A 139 29.13 23.17 -17.55
N GLN A 140 30.14 24.01 -17.80
CA GLN A 140 30.57 25.02 -16.83
C GLN A 140 29.45 26.00 -16.48
N ARG A 141 28.62 26.40 -17.46
CA ARG A 141 27.48 27.29 -17.22
C ARG A 141 26.41 26.63 -16.36
N GLU A 142 26.11 25.36 -16.61
CA GLU A 142 25.17 24.58 -15.79
C GLU A 142 25.69 24.42 -14.35
N LEU A 143 26.96 24.04 -14.17
CA LEU A 143 27.59 23.92 -12.85
C LEU A 143 27.64 25.28 -12.12
N ALA A 144 27.96 26.36 -12.81
CA ALA A 144 27.98 27.70 -12.22
C ALA A 144 26.59 28.13 -11.75
N ALA A 145 25.53 27.83 -12.52
CA ALA A 145 24.16 28.10 -12.12
C ALA A 145 23.78 27.30 -10.86
N LEU A 146 24.09 26.00 -10.82
CA LEU A 146 23.84 25.17 -9.65
C LEU A 146 24.58 25.67 -8.41
N LEU A 147 25.87 25.99 -8.55
CA LEU A 147 26.71 26.45 -7.44
C LEU A 147 26.41 27.89 -7.00
N SER A 148 25.72 28.68 -7.83
CA SER A 148 25.25 30.02 -7.45
C SER A 148 24.05 29.98 -6.49
N GLU A 149 23.23 28.93 -6.58
CA GLU A 149 22.03 28.75 -5.75
C GLU A 149 22.29 27.79 -4.57
N TYR A 150 23.03 26.70 -4.84
CA TYR A 150 23.29 25.62 -3.88
C TYR A 150 24.79 25.51 -3.58
N GLY A 151 25.13 25.28 -2.30
CA GLY A 151 26.50 24.95 -1.92
C GLY A 151 26.99 23.62 -2.53
N ALA A 152 28.30 23.53 -2.79
CA ALA A 152 28.93 22.31 -3.31
C ALA A 152 28.95 21.14 -2.29
N ASP A 153 28.82 21.45 -1.00
CA ASP A 153 28.94 20.48 0.08
C ASP A 153 27.87 19.38 -0.02
N ASN A 154 28.33 18.15 -0.19
CA ASN A 154 27.51 16.94 -0.35
C ASN A 154 26.44 17.08 -1.46
N LEU A 155 26.68 17.91 -2.48
CA LEU A 155 25.70 18.18 -3.54
C LEU A 155 25.31 16.89 -4.29
N ALA A 156 26.30 16.07 -4.65
CA ALA A 156 26.08 14.80 -5.34
C ALA A 156 25.25 13.83 -4.47
N GLU A 157 25.66 13.62 -3.22
CA GLU A 157 24.93 12.78 -2.25
C GLU A 157 23.48 13.23 -2.09
N ARG A 158 23.25 14.52 -1.85
CA ARG A 158 21.91 15.09 -1.69
C ARG A 158 21.08 14.89 -2.95
N ARG A 159 21.68 15.08 -4.13
CA ARG A 159 21.00 14.87 -5.41
C ARG A 159 20.58 13.41 -5.59
N PHE A 160 21.46 12.47 -5.33
CA PHE A 160 21.14 11.04 -5.40
C PHE A 160 20.07 10.65 -4.37
N SER A 161 20.13 11.24 -3.15
CA SER A 161 19.15 11.02 -2.08
C SER A 161 17.72 11.43 -2.48
N ILE A 162 17.55 12.48 -3.29
CA ILE A 162 16.23 12.93 -3.74
C ILE A 162 15.51 11.83 -4.52
N VAL A 163 16.22 11.11 -5.40
CA VAL A 163 15.62 10.05 -6.21
C VAL A 163 15.14 8.90 -5.31
N SER A 164 15.97 8.47 -4.36
CA SER A 164 15.59 7.47 -3.37
C SER A 164 14.43 7.92 -2.48
N LEU A 165 14.39 9.20 -2.12
CA LEU A 165 13.27 9.76 -1.36
C LEU A 165 11.96 9.67 -2.15
N LEU A 166 11.96 10.06 -3.44
CA LEU A 166 10.79 9.98 -4.31
C LEU A 166 10.27 8.53 -4.39
N ARG A 167 11.16 7.58 -4.63
CA ARG A 167 10.80 6.15 -4.70
C ARG A 167 10.18 5.65 -3.40
N ARG A 168 10.74 6.00 -2.24
CA ARG A 168 10.17 5.64 -0.92
C ARG A 168 8.79 6.26 -0.70
N ILE A 169 8.58 7.49 -1.17
CA ILE A 169 7.28 8.17 -1.13
C ILE A 169 6.27 7.42 -2.02
N LEU A 170 6.64 7.09 -3.26
CA LEU A 170 5.81 6.33 -4.20
C LEU A 170 5.44 4.96 -3.64
N ASP A 171 6.38 4.24 -3.04
CA ASP A 171 6.10 2.96 -2.40
C ASP A 171 5.09 3.09 -1.26
N ARG A 172 5.17 4.19 -0.48
CA ARG A 172 4.18 4.47 0.57
C ARG A 172 2.83 4.82 -0.05
N TYR A 173 2.79 5.62 -1.11
CA TYR A 173 1.58 5.94 -1.86
C TYR A 173 0.90 4.66 -2.37
N ARG A 174 1.62 3.80 -3.10
CA ARG A 174 1.13 2.49 -3.60
C ARG A 174 0.59 1.60 -2.48
N ARG A 175 1.24 1.58 -1.31
CA ARG A 175 0.74 0.82 -0.14
C ARG A 175 -0.59 1.36 0.35
N VAL A 176 -0.72 2.68 0.48
CA VAL A 176 -1.98 3.32 0.89
C VAL A 176 -3.09 3.04 -0.11
N CYS A 177 -2.83 3.20 -1.42
CA CYS A 177 -3.81 2.91 -2.47
C CYS A 177 -4.28 1.45 -2.43
N ARG A 178 -3.36 0.49 -2.26
CA ARG A 178 -3.71 -0.93 -2.10
C ARG A 178 -4.56 -1.20 -0.87
N GLN A 179 -4.26 -0.57 0.25
CA GLN A 179 -5.04 -0.71 1.49
C GLN A 179 -6.45 -0.15 1.34
N LEU A 180 -6.59 1.03 0.73
CA LEU A 180 -7.88 1.63 0.43
C LEU A 180 -8.72 0.74 -0.48
N ASN A 181 -8.16 0.28 -1.60
CA ASN A 181 -8.86 -0.61 -2.53
C ASN A 181 -9.29 -1.93 -1.89
N ALA A 182 -8.44 -2.53 -1.05
CA ALA A 182 -8.77 -3.74 -0.30
C ALA A 182 -9.86 -3.50 0.76
N SER A 183 -9.89 -2.32 1.38
CA SER A 183 -10.95 -1.95 2.34
C SER A 183 -12.30 -1.72 1.66
N ALA A 184 -12.32 -0.99 0.54
CA ALA A 184 -13.52 -0.74 -0.25
C ALA A 184 -14.10 -2.05 -0.81
N SER A 185 -13.24 -2.94 -1.30
CA SER A 185 -13.65 -4.26 -1.79
C SER A 185 -14.28 -5.12 -0.70
N ARG A 186 -13.68 -5.16 0.51
CA ARG A 186 -14.26 -5.85 1.67
C ARG A 186 -15.59 -5.25 2.10
N SER A 187 -15.70 -3.92 2.16
CA SER A 187 -16.95 -3.24 2.49
C SER A 187 -18.07 -3.60 1.51
N ARG A 188 -17.75 -3.61 0.20
CA ARG A 188 -18.70 -4.01 -0.84
C ARG A 188 -19.16 -5.47 -0.69
N GLN A 189 -18.23 -6.37 -0.39
CA GLN A 189 -18.54 -7.78 -0.17
C GLN A 189 -19.45 -7.99 1.05
N ASN A 190 -19.13 -7.36 2.18
CA ASN A 190 -19.95 -7.44 3.39
C ASN A 190 -21.37 -6.90 3.15
N ALA A 191 -21.50 -5.82 2.36
CA ALA A 191 -22.81 -5.26 2.01
C ALA A 191 -23.65 -6.22 1.16
N LEU A 192 -23.02 -6.94 0.22
CA LEU A 192 -23.70 -7.98 -0.58
C LEU A 192 -24.15 -9.15 0.30
N GLU A 193 -23.30 -9.63 1.21
CA GLU A 193 -23.65 -10.71 2.13
C GLU A 193 -24.81 -10.33 3.06
N ALA A 194 -24.81 -9.10 3.59
CA ALA A 194 -25.91 -8.60 4.39
C ALA A 194 -27.21 -8.50 3.59
N GLN A 195 -27.15 -8.12 2.30
CA GLN A 195 -28.31 -8.09 1.42
C GLN A 195 -28.89 -9.49 1.20
N ASP A 196 -28.05 -10.49 1.00
CA ASP A 196 -28.51 -11.88 0.81
C ASP A 196 -29.10 -12.48 2.09
N GLN A 197 -28.51 -12.19 3.25
CA GLN A 197 -29.08 -12.55 4.55
C GLN A 197 -30.44 -11.92 4.77
N LEU A 198 -30.59 -10.62 4.43
CA LEU A 198 -31.87 -9.94 4.53
C LEU A 198 -32.93 -10.60 3.64
N ARG A 199 -32.59 -10.96 2.39
CA ARG A 199 -33.50 -11.69 1.49
C ARG A 199 -33.95 -13.03 2.08
N LEU A 200 -33.02 -13.81 2.64
CA LEU A 200 -33.34 -15.08 3.28
C LEU A 200 -34.27 -14.89 4.49
N LEU A 201 -34.02 -13.89 5.33
CA LEU A 201 -34.88 -13.56 6.47
C LEU A 201 -36.27 -13.10 6.04
N MET A 202 -36.38 -12.30 4.98
CA MET A 202 -37.69 -11.89 4.44
C MET A 202 -38.50 -13.10 3.98
N LEU A 203 -37.89 -14.01 3.20
CA LEU A 203 -38.55 -15.24 2.75
C LEU A 203 -38.97 -16.13 3.93
N SER A 204 -38.11 -16.27 4.95
CA SER A 204 -38.43 -17.02 6.16
C SER A 204 -39.57 -16.37 6.95
N ASN A 205 -39.60 -15.03 7.01
CA ASN A 205 -40.65 -14.29 7.69
C ASN A 205 -42.00 -14.46 6.98
N GLU A 206 -42.01 -14.37 5.65
CA GLU A 206 -43.19 -14.60 4.82
C GLU A 206 -43.74 -16.03 4.99
N LEU A 207 -42.85 -17.02 5.02
CA LEU A 207 -43.22 -18.41 5.32
C LEU A 207 -43.80 -18.57 6.74
N ALA A 208 -43.21 -17.92 7.73
CA ALA A 208 -43.71 -17.96 9.11
C ALA A 208 -45.08 -17.27 9.21
N ARG A 209 -45.26 -16.14 8.52
CA ARG A 209 -46.51 -15.39 8.46
C ARG A 209 -47.64 -16.22 7.87
N THR A 210 -47.41 -16.84 6.71
CA THR A 210 -48.40 -17.71 6.06
C THR A 210 -48.80 -18.92 6.93
N ARG A 211 -47.85 -19.50 7.69
CA ARG A 211 -48.16 -20.55 8.67
C ARG A 211 -49.00 -20.07 9.83
N LEU A 212 -48.71 -18.88 10.37
CA LEU A 212 -49.50 -18.31 11.45
C LEU A 212 -50.93 -17.97 10.98
N GLU A 213 -51.07 -17.42 9.78
CA GLU A 213 -52.36 -17.10 9.17
C GLU A 213 -53.21 -18.37 8.99
N SER A 214 -52.64 -19.47 8.49
CA SER A 214 -53.36 -20.73 8.34
C SER A 214 -53.74 -21.37 9.69
N ALA A 215 -52.85 -21.31 10.69
CA ALA A 215 -53.16 -21.77 12.04
C ALA A 215 -54.28 -20.97 12.70
N CYS A 216 -54.26 -19.63 12.57
CA CYS A 216 -55.34 -18.77 13.06
C CYS A 216 -56.68 -19.10 12.39
N LYS A 217 -56.68 -19.26 11.06
CA LYS A 217 -57.88 -19.65 10.31
C LYS A 217 -58.45 -20.98 10.82
N HIS A 218 -57.60 -21.99 10.98
CA HIS A 218 -57.99 -23.29 11.51
C HIS A 218 -58.62 -23.17 12.92
N ILE A 219 -57.98 -22.42 13.83
CA ILE A 219 -58.51 -22.22 15.19
C ILE A 219 -59.87 -21.53 15.16
N VAL A 220 -60.04 -20.49 14.34
CA VAL A 220 -61.32 -19.78 14.18
C VAL A 220 -62.41 -20.72 13.67
N GLU A 221 -62.13 -21.53 12.65
CA GLU A 221 -63.07 -22.51 12.11
C GLU A 221 -63.45 -23.56 13.16
N THR A 222 -62.47 -24.08 13.91
CA THR A 222 -62.71 -25.09 14.96
C THR A 222 -63.56 -24.53 16.12
N ASN A 223 -63.28 -23.28 16.51
CA ASN A 223 -64.04 -22.57 17.54
C ASN A 223 -65.47 -22.25 17.07
N SER A 224 -65.65 -21.85 15.81
CA SER A 224 -66.99 -21.63 15.25
C SER A 224 -67.78 -22.93 15.24
N TYR A 225 -67.18 -24.03 14.77
CA TYR A 225 -67.84 -25.33 14.74
C TYR A 225 -68.27 -25.81 16.14
N SER A 226 -67.40 -25.70 17.13
CA SER A 226 -67.72 -26.08 18.51
C SER A 226 -68.78 -25.15 19.13
N ALA A 227 -68.70 -23.84 18.88
CA ALA A 227 -69.72 -22.89 19.33
C ALA A 227 -71.09 -23.18 18.71
N ASP A 228 -71.15 -23.50 17.43
CA ASP A 228 -72.39 -23.87 16.73
C ASP A 228 -73.00 -25.13 17.35
N ARG A 229 -72.17 -26.14 17.60
CA ARG A 229 -72.58 -27.37 18.28
C ARG A 229 -73.14 -27.10 19.68
N TYR A 230 -72.43 -26.32 20.50
CA TYR A 230 -72.93 -25.94 21.83
C TYR A 230 -74.25 -25.18 21.76
N ARG A 231 -74.45 -24.30 20.77
CA ARG A 231 -75.73 -23.61 20.57
C ARG A 231 -76.86 -24.58 20.24
N ASP A 232 -76.60 -25.59 19.42
CA ASP A 232 -77.61 -26.58 19.07
C ASP A 232 -77.95 -27.52 20.24
N ASP A 233 -76.95 -27.92 21.03
CA ASP A 233 -77.15 -28.67 22.28
C ASP A 233 -78.01 -27.87 23.28
N VAL A 234 -77.73 -26.57 23.46
CA VAL A 234 -78.54 -25.69 24.32
C VAL A 234 -79.98 -25.57 23.81
N LYS A 235 -80.19 -25.41 22.50
CA LYS A 235 -81.55 -25.38 21.92
C LYS A 235 -82.29 -26.70 22.17
N ALA A 236 -81.61 -27.83 22.10
CA ALA A 236 -82.21 -29.14 22.37
C ALA A 236 -82.65 -29.26 23.85
N LEU A 237 -81.80 -28.85 24.79
CA LEU A 237 -82.10 -28.83 26.22
C LEU A 237 -83.29 -27.90 26.56
N ILE A 238 -83.36 -26.72 25.93
CA ILE A 238 -84.51 -25.80 26.11
C ILE A 238 -85.81 -26.46 25.64
N LYS A 239 -85.81 -27.08 24.46
CA LYS A 239 -86.99 -27.80 23.94
C LYS A 239 -87.43 -28.95 24.86
N GLU A 240 -86.47 -29.69 25.41
CA GLU A 240 -86.75 -30.76 26.36
C GLU A 240 -87.38 -30.20 27.64
N GLN A 241 -86.83 -29.10 28.18
CA GLN A 241 -87.37 -28.43 29.35
C GLN A 241 -88.79 -27.89 29.11
N ASP A 242 -89.05 -27.30 27.95
CA ASP A 242 -90.39 -26.84 27.55
C ASP A 242 -91.37 -28.02 27.46
N ALA A 243 -90.96 -29.15 26.87
CA ALA A 243 -91.78 -30.36 26.83
C ALA A 243 -92.04 -30.95 28.24
N ASN A 244 -91.05 -30.90 29.12
CA ASN A 244 -91.16 -31.42 30.48
C ASN A 244 -92.07 -30.53 31.35
N THR A 245 -91.98 -29.21 31.19
CA THR A 245 -92.88 -28.25 31.86
C THR A 245 -94.31 -28.33 31.34
N GLN A 246 -94.50 -28.61 30.05
CA GLN A 246 -95.81 -28.90 29.46
C GLN A 246 -96.44 -30.16 30.09
N ARG A 247 -95.69 -31.27 30.16
CA ARG A 247 -96.14 -32.51 30.81
C ARG A 247 -96.50 -32.32 32.28
N LEU A 248 -95.66 -31.60 33.03
CA LEU A 248 -95.95 -31.28 34.44
C LEU A 248 -97.20 -30.41 34.64
N ARG A 249 -97.59 -29.60 33.65
CA ARG A 249 -98.87 -28.85 33.68
C ARG A 249 -100.06 -29.75 33.34
N GLU A 250 -99.88 -30.71 32.43
CA GLU A 250 -100.89 -31.71 32.07
C GLU A 250 -101.13 -32.70 33.22
N ASP A 251 -100.09 -33.09 33.96
CA ASP A 251 -100.17 -34.00 35.11
C ASP A 251 -100.72 -33.36 36.40
N ASN A 252 -100.78 -32.03 36.49
CA ASN A 252 -101.31 -31.28 37.65
C ASN A 252 -102.68 -30.63 37.40
N SER A 253 -103.35 -30.98 36.30
CA SER A 253 -104.71 -30.53 35.96
C SER A 253 -105.73 -31.66 36.04
#